data_AF-R5J1G1-F1
#
_entry.id   AF-R5J1G1-F1
#
_cell.length_a   1.000
_cell.length_b   1.000
_cell.length_c   1.000
_cell.angle_alpha   90.00
_cell.angle_beta   90.00
_cell.angle_gamma   90.00
#
_symmetry.space_group_name_H-M   'P 1'
#
loop_
_entity.id
_entity.type
_entity.pdbx_description
1 polymer ?
#
loop_
_entity_poly.entity_id
_entity_poly.type
_entity_poly.pdbx_seq_one_letter_code
_entity_poly.pdbx_strand_id
1 'polypeptide(L)'
;MICPKCGVENPEGYKVCIQCGMDFTNPTSSRSENNQLSSLSGNANNSTGQLNTINNQIKSNLYNQTVETASQQVNTVNQPINTNGVVQTNENNMNNLKNETVNLTMNSQNTANNITNSNTRQTVNTPSFTTSYNEQSQINDLKDTNKMSQGMAMNLTNSQIHNSQQKVHNSIIRKTIKKDAKYQKKSILMGWQTLIIVFIVGLFTFTIMNIITESQANLSNVSSLMGIIVGFTTITVVSFSKMIIILAIALIFIQIIYFGMTQVALQISRGKTVKFFDVITYPFKKIKSFLKYLAVIIIWSIITSVICLIPYAGALIALILFVFICPSIVITVYKLADENYQKVSLIEVVKTSFYQTKGHKMEFYALIISSIGWIILSLLTCGILAIWVNPYITMIITNYYRYVIGEAEFNDAKPGVSNATIIVAGIIAYIVVILMVIGLTLHISNQSNQINNNSDYNYEDDYNSTYIKEMNGIRLYVPSAFTHSSNDNYDDIYVNNVNTAFIGTTSINFVNINSLDDYIPDFITSKSEQNFTCQTPNYQNINGNSWAKIYCTSSTQIAYVYFSLKDSTVYIVDFTMNNDVMSLYSPYITDIEKSLDLID
;
A
#
# COMPACT_ATOMS: atom_id res chain seq x y z
N MET A 1 2.50 11.89 56.15
CA MET A 1 2.63 10.56 56.81
C MET A 1 4.07 10.37 57.26
N ILE A 2 4.32 10.02 58.53
CA ILE A 2 5.67 9.74 59.04
C ILE A 2 5.97 8.26 58.85
N CYS A 3 7.13 7.92 58.27
CA CYS A 3 7.53 6.53 58.06
C CYS A 3 7.84 5.83 59.38
N PRO A 4 7.20 4.70 59.73
CA PRO A 4 7.47 4.00 60.99
C PRO A 4 8.85 3.31 61.02
N LYS A 5 9.52 3.12 59.86
CA LYS A 5 10.87 2.55 59.80
C LYS A 5 11.98 3.58 59.99
N CYS A 6 11.84 4.75 59.39
CA CYS A 6 12.94 5.72 59.30
C CYS A 6 12.57 7.14 59.76
N GLY A 7 11.35 7.37 60.25
CA GLY A 7 10.92 8.62 60.86
C GLY A 7 10.76 9.82 59.91
N VAL A 8 10.99 9.63 58.60
CA VAL A 8 10.91 10.71 57.61
C VAL A 8 9.46 11.08 57.33
N GLU A 9 9.16 12.38 57.29
CA GLU A 9 7.87 12.90 56.84
C GLU A 9 7.72 12.78 55.32
N ASN A 10 6.60 12.21 54.89
CA ASN A 10 6.26 12.01 53.48
C ASN A 10 5.04 12.86 53.11
N PRO A 11 5.02 13.48 51.91
CA PRO A 11 3.87 14.21 51.38
C PRO A 11 2.61 13.35 51.30
N GLU A 12 1.43 13.96 51.39
CA GLU A 12 0.16 13.24 51.29
C GLU A 12 -0.01 12.53 49.93
N GLY A 13 -0.53 11.30 49.95
CA GLY A 13 -0.77 10.48 48.75
C GLY A 13 0.35 9.50 48.35
N TYR A 14 1.50 9.51 49.04
CA TYR A 14 2.58 8.54 48.81
C TYR A 14 2.22 7.16 49.38
N LYS A 15 2.31 6.12 48.55
CA LYS A 15 2.09 4.72 48.97
C LYS A 15 3.33 4.07 49.59
N VAL A 16 4.51 4.66 49.37
CA VAL A 16 5.81 4.15 49.78
C VAL A 16 6.66 5.29 50.36
N CYS A 17 7.46 5.01 51.37
CA CYS A 17 8.38 5.99 51.96
C CYS A 17 9.45 6.41 50.96
N ILE A 18 9.63 7.73 50.79
CA ILE A 18 10.58 8.35 49.86
C ILE A 18 12.04 8.01 50.17
N GLN A 19 12.37 7.73 51.43
CA GLN A 19 13.75 7.51 51.86
C GLN A 19 14.12 6.02 51.91
N CYS A 20 13.22 5.17 52.42
CA CYS A 20 13.55 3.77 52.70
C CYS A 20 12.73 2.74 51.90
N GLY A 21 11.76 3.18 51.09
CA GLY A 21 10.98 2.30 50.23
C GLY A 21 9.98 1.39 50.96
N MET A 22 9.65 1.67 52.21
CA MET A 22 8.62 0.94 52.96
C MET A 22 7.22 1.32 52.49
N ASP A 23 6.37 0.32 52.18
CA ASP A 23 4.94 0.52 51.87
C ASP A 23 4.15 0.95 53.13
N PHE A 24 3.20 1.88 52.94
CA PHE A 24 2.30 2.35 54.00
C PHE A 24 1.01 1.52 54.13
N THR A 25 0.94 0.34 53.51
CA THR A 25 -0.27 -0.50 53.53
C THR A 25 -0.44 -1.19 54.89
N ASN A 26 -1.61 -1.00 55.51
CA ASN A 26 -1.98 -1.68 56.76
C ASN A 26 -2.14 -3.21 56.54
N PRO A 27 -1.75 -4.06 57.52
CA PRO A 27 -1.75 -5.50 57.37
C PRO A 27 -3.12 -6.10 57.70
N THR A 28 -3.76 -6.77 56.75
CA THR A 28 -4.69 -7.87 57.07
C THR A 28 -4.50 -9.02 56.09
N SER A 29 -4.37 -10.22 56.67
CA SER A 29 -4.26 -11.56 56.06
C SER A 29 -2.92 -11.92 55.40
N SER A 30 -1.99 -12.36 56.25
CA SER A 30 -1.11 -13.49 55.91
C SER A 30 -1.71 -14.75 56.53
N ARG A 31 -1.89 -15.82 55.74
CA ARG A 31 -1.49 -17.17 56.14
C ARG A 31 -1.57 -18.19 55.00
N SER A 32 -0.44 -18.85 54.81
CA SER A 32 -0.27 -20.19 54.25
C SER A 32 -1.15 -21.23 54.95
N GLU A 33 -1.62 -22.25 54.24
CA GLU A 33 -1.27 -23.67 54.46
C GLU A 33 -2.10 -24.64 53.62
N ASN A 34 -1.45 -25.78 53.36
CA ASN A 34 -1.89 -26.94 52.60
C ASN A 34 -2.96 -27.78 53.32
N ASN A 35 -3.54 -28.69 52.52
CA ASN A 35 -4.04 -30.03 52.86
C ASN A 35 -5.50 -30.24 53.30
N GLN A 36 -6.01 -31.37 52.77
CA GLN A 36 -7.24 -32.13 53.08
C GLN A 36 -8.50 -31.59 52.39
N LEU A 37 -8.93 -32.11 51.23
CA LEU A 37 -9.42 -33.47 50.89
C LEU A 37 -10.65 -33.89 51.71
N SER A 38 -11.67 -34.34 50.95
CA SER A 38 -12.92 -34.99 51.35
C SER A 38 -14.04 -34.00 51.73
N SER A 39 -15.26 -34.08 51.20
CA SER A 39 -15.97 -35.24 50.67
C SER A 39 -17.25 -34.81 49.95
N LEU A 40 -17.70 -35.68 49.04
CA LEU A 40 -19.11 -36.01 48.73
C LEU A 40 -19.94 -34.91 48.00
N SER A 41 -20.16 -35.12 46.70
CA SER A 41 -21.40 -35.70 46.13
C SER A 41 -22.49 -34.65 45.96
N GLY A 42 -23.19 -34.49 44.85
CA GLY A 42 -23.27 -35.20 43.59
C GLY A 42 -24.35 -34.51 42.75
N ASN A 43 -24.45 -34.92 41.48
CA ASN A 43 -25.64 -34.89 40.62
C ASN A 43 -26.74 -33.85 40.88
N ALA A 44 -27.03 -33.00 39.88
CA ALA A 44 -28.06 -33.31 38.87
C ALA A 44 -28.48 -32.06 38.09
N ASN A 45 -28.26 -32.13 36.77
CA ASN A 45 -29.15 -31.77 35.68
C ASN A 45 -30.35 -30.82 35.89
N ASN A 46 -30.38 -29.88 34.95
CA ASN A 46 -31.50 -29.50 34.08
C ASN A 46 -32.64 -28.60 34.59
N SER A 47 -32.65 -27.44 33.94
CA SER A 47 -33.71 -26.96 33.02
C SER A 47 -34.76 -25.97 33.54
N THR A 48 -34.79 -24.86 32.79
CA THR A 48 -35.95 -24.08 32.37
C THR A 48 -36.76 -23.29 33.40
N GLY A 49 -36.55 -21.98 33.34
CA GLY A 49 -37.63 -21.00 33.12
C GLY A 49 -38.55 -20.70 34.30
N GLN A 50 -38.48 -19.48 34.82
CA GLN A 50 -39.63 -18.59 34.82
C GLN A 50 -39.27 -17.17 35.25
N LEU A 51 -40.01 -16.27 34.61
CA LEU A 51 -39.97 -14.82 34.63
C LEU A 51 -40.75 -14.28 35.84
N ASN A 52 -40.47 -13.01 36.17
CA ASN A 52 -41.24 -12.07 37.00
C ASN A 52 -41.07 -12.24 38.52
N THR A 53 -40.84 -11.19 39.30
CA THR A 53 -41.76 -10.05 39.46
C THR A 53 -41.05 -8.98 40.33
N ILE A 54 -41.29 -7.68 40.08
CA ILE A 54 -41.91 -6.73 41.03
C ILE A 54 -41.77 -5.29 40.50
N ASN A 55 -42.89 -4.60 40.61
CA ASN A 55 -43.32 -3.37 39.98
C ASN A 55 -43.38 -2.22 41.01
N ASN A 56 -43.69 -1.00 40.53
CA ASN A 56 -44.13 0.24 41.22
C ASN A 56 -43.08 1.36 41.27
N GLN A 57 -43.34 2.64 40.94
CA GLN A 57 -44.47 3.47 40.47
C GLN A 57 -43.80 4.80 39.98
N ILE A 58 -44.29 5.60 39.03
CA ILE A 58 -45.38 6.60 39.15
C ILE A 58 -45.72 7.17 37.75
N LYS A 59 -47.02 7.40 37.56
CA LYS A 59 -47.77 8.06 36.48
C LYS A 59 -47.23 9.42 35.97
N SER A 60 -47.35 9.67 34.67
CA SER A 60 -48.40 10.52 34.06
C SER A 60 -48.25 10.53 32.53
N ASN A 61 -49.15 9.81 31.85
CA ASN A 61 -50.29 10.30 31.05
C ASN A 61 -49.91 10.55 29.58
N LEU A 62 -50.27 9.60 28.71
CA LEU A 62 -51.50 9.55 27.91
C LEU A 62 -51.32 10.39 26.62
N TYR A 63 -51.64 9.96 25.41
CA TYR A 63 -52.46 8.87 24.92
C TYR A 63 -52.16 8.80 23.40
N ASN A 64 -52.08 7.59 22.84
CA ASN A 64 -52.66 7.09 21.57
C ASN A 64 -52.77 8.06 20.35
N GLN A 65 -52.63 7.63 19.11
CA GLN A 65 -52.64 6.30 18.50
C GLN A 65 -52.29 6.48 17.01
N THR A 66 -51.47 5.56 16.51
CA THR A 66 -51.64 4.78 15.26
C THR A 66 -52.27 5.38 13.98
N VAL A 67 -51.55 5.08 12.87
CA VAL A 67 -52.06 4.54 11.57
C VAL A 67 -52.66 5.63 10.67
N GLU A 68 -52.25 5.84 9.41
CA GLU A 68 -52.53 5.01 8.23
C GLU A 68 -51.68 5.37 6.99
N THR A 69 -51.62 4.39 6.10
CA THR A 69 -51.27 4.39 4.68
C THR A 69 -52.16 5.28 3.79
N ALA A 70 -51.58 5.72 2.66
CA ALA A 70 -52.13 5.78 1.29
C ALA A 70 -52.27 7.14 0.57
N SER A 71 -51.87 7.11 -0.72
CA SER A 71 -52.45 7.75 -1.92
C SER A 71 -52.38 9.27 -2.19
N GLN A 72 -51.59 9.58 -3.25
CA GLN A 72 -51.90 10.34 -4.48
C GLN A 72 -52.23 11.86 -4.53
N GLN A 73 -51.45 12.51 -5.42
CA GLN A 73 -51.79 13.47 -6.51
C GLN A 73 -52.05 14.99 -6.29
N VAL A 74 -51.18 15.77 -6.98
CA VAL A 74 -51.41 16.94 -7.89
C VAL A 74 -51.94 18.28 -7.32
N ASN A 75 -51.11 19.35 -7.42
CA ASN A 75 -51.43 20.57 -8.18
C ASN A 75 -50.30 21.64 -8.19
N THR A 76 -50.06 22.18 -9.39
CA THR A 76 -49.24 23.35 -9.77
C THR A 76 -49.94 24.68 -9.53
N VAL A 77 -49.22 25.74 -9.11
CA VAL A 77 -49.58 27.17 -9.36
C VAL A 77 -48.30 28.04 -9.54
N ASN A 78 -48.46 29.06 -10.40
CA ASN A 78 -47.52 29.89 -11.15
C ASN A 78 -46.74 31.01 -10.41
N GLN A 79 -45.81 31.58 -11.20
CA GLN A 79 -44.78 32.64 -11.04
C GLN A 79 -45.23 34.04 -10.49
N PRO A 80 -44.30 35.03 -10.39
CA PRO A 80 -44.10 35.93 -11.55
C PRO A 80 -42.64 36.29 -11.91
N ILE A 81 -42.52 36.73 -13.16
CA ILE A 81 -41.37 37.22 -13.94
C ILE A 81 -41.03 38.67 -13.57
N ASN A 82 -39.76 39.07 -13.74
CA ASN A 82 -39.46 40.41 -14.25
C ASN A 82 -38.27 40.39 -15.23
N THR A 83 -38.52 40.92 -16.44
CA THR A 83 -37.63 41.03 -17.61
C THR A 83 -37.22 42.49 -17.83
N ASN A 84 -36.06 42.69 -18.50
CA ASN A 84 -35.73 43.76 -19.46
C ASN A 84 -34.36 43.35 -20.08
N GLY A 85 -34.22 42.82 -21.32
CA GLY A 85 -34.31 43.48 -22.64
C GLY A 85 -32.98 44.19 -22.96
N VAL A 86 -32.17 43.91 -24.00
CA VAL A 86 -32.37 44.09 -25.48
C VAL A 86 -31.09 43.54 -26.21
N VAL A 87 -31.15 42.52 -27.10
CA VAL A 87 -31.14 42.46 -28.60
C VAL A 87 -29.78 42.62 -29.36
N GLN A 88 -29.40 41.51 -30.05
CA GLN A 88 -28.73 41.29 -31.38
C GLN A 88 -27.38 42.00 -31.72
N THR A 89 -26.42 41.45 -32.50
CA THR A 89 -26.47 40.73 -33.80
C THR A 89 -25.23 39.83 -34.07
N ASN A 90 -25.40 38.85 -34.97
CA ASN A 90 -24.36 38.08 -35.67
C ASN A 90 -23.59 38.94 -36.69
N GLU A 91 -22.33 38.59 -36.99
CA GLU A 91 -21.76 38.76 -38.34
C GLU A 91 -20.58 37.81 -38.63
N ASN A 92 -20.63 37.22 -39.82
CA ASN A 92 -19.62 36.40 -40.49
C ASN A 92 -18.46 37.28 -41.01
N ASN A 93 -17.25 36.73 -41.15
CA ASN A 93 -16.57 36.61 -42.46
C ASN A 93 -15.11 36.11 -42.41
N MET A 94 -14.92 35.01 -43.16
CA MET A 94 -13.85 34.62 -44.08
C MET A 94 -12.70 35.61 -44.46
N ASN A 95 -11.50 35.01 -44.60
CA ASN A 95 -10.60 34.97 -45.79
C ASN A 95 -9.14 35.47 -45.68
N ASN A 96 -8.25 34.50 -45.96
CA ASN A 96 -7.19 34.46 -46.97
C ASN A 96 -5.76 35.01 -46.75
N LEU A 97 -4.82 34.05 -46.94
CA LEU A 97 -3.59 34.04 -47.75
C LEU A 97 -2.65 35.26 -47.75
N LYS A 98 -1.35 35.01 -47.48
CA LYS A 98 -0.32 34.87 -48.53
C LYS A 98 1.06 34.47 -48.00
N ASN A 99 1.74 33.71 -48.85
CA ASN A 99 3.13 33.25 -48.82
C ASN A 99 4.16 34.38 -48.62
N GLU A 100 5.35 34.05 -48.10
CA GLU A 100 6.62 34.17 -48.83
C GLU A 100 7.81 33.55 -48.07
N THR A 101 8.55 32.69 -48.78
CA THR A 101 9.88 32.15 -48.46
C THR A 101 10.95 32.98 -49.18
N VAL A 102 12.03 33.41 -48.50
CA VAL A 102 13.37 33.60 -49.11
C VAL A 102 14.50 33.36 -48.08
N ASN A 103 15.52 32.63 -48.53
CA ASN A 103 16.81 32.27 -47.92
C ASN A 103 17.72 33.46 -47.54
N LEU A 104 18.76 33.21 -46.71
CA LEU A 104 20.18 33.53 -47.00
C LEU A 104 21.16 33.03 -45.89
N THR A 105 22.02 32.07 -46.27
CA THR A 105 23.49 31.91 -46.04
C THR A 105 24.23 32.50 -44.82
N MET A 106 25.06 31.70 -44.12
CA MET A 106 26.56 31.67 -44.24
C MET A 106 27.27 30.73 -43.22
N ASN A 107 28.36 30.10 -43.72
CA ASN A 107 29.46 29.28 -43.15
C ASN A 107 30.32 30.02 -42.05
N SER A 108 31.30 29.51 -41.28
CA SER A 108 32.15 28.28 -41.21
C SER A 108 33.10 28.33 -39.97
N GLN A 109 33.87 27.24 -39.76
CA GLN A 109 35.21 27.07 -39.11
C GLN A 109 35.23 26.31 -37.75
N ASN A 110 35.68 25.03 -37.72
CA ASN A 110 37.07 24.50 -37.60
C ASN A 110 37.60 24.56 -36.14
N THR A 111 38.28 23.60 -35.51
CA THR A 111 39.09 22.45 -35.98
C THR A 111 39.35 21.47 -34.80
N ALA A 112 39.74 20.25 -35.16
CA ALA A 112 40.03 19.07 -34.33
C ALA A 112 41.34 19.12 -33.52
N ASN A 113 41.49 18.18 -32.58
CA ASN A 113 42.76 17.47 -32.35
C ASN A 113 42.49 16.08 -31.73
N ASN A 114 43.10 15.06 -32.33
CA ASN A 114 42.88 13.65 -32.09
C ASN A 114 44.24 12.96 -32.30
N ILE A 115 44.86 12.33 -31.28
CA ILE A 115 46.06 11.47 -31.47
C ILE A 115 46.07 10.29 -30.47
N THR A 116 45.85 9.10 -31.08
CA THR A 116 46.41 7.74 -30.90
C THR A 116 46.26 6.88 -29.64
N ASN A 117 45.68 5.70 -29.90
CA ASN A 117 45.84 4.41 -29.22
C ASN A 117 47.28 3.86 -29.23
N SER A 118 47.63 3.04 -28.23
CA SER A 118 48.24 1.71 -28.49
C SER A 118 48.20 0.78 -27.26
N ASN A 119 48.12 -0.51 -27.58
CA ASN A 119 47.91 -1.68 -26.73
C ASN A 119 49.09 -2.00 -25.80
N THR A 120 48.86 -2.72 -24.68
CA THR A 120 49.49 -4.05 -24.44
C THR A 120 48.91 -4.81 -23.24
N ARG A 121 48.79 -6.13 -23.44
CA ARG A 121 48.47 -7.22 -22.49
C ARG A 121 49.58 -7.40 -21.43
N GLN A 122 49.22 -7.95 -20.27
CA GLN A 122 49.72 -9.22 -19.66
C GLN A 122 49.51 -9.23 -18.13
N THR A 123 48.58 -10.05 -17.62
CA THR A 123 48.75 -11.38 -17.01
C THR A 123 49.28 -11.40 -15.56
N VAL A 124 48.44 -11.99 -14.68
CA VAL A 124 48.79 -13.08 -13.75
C VAL A 124 49.48 -12.70 -12.43
N ASN A 125 48.73 -12.73 -11.32
CA ASN A 125 48.88 -13.70 -10.22
C ASN A 125 48.15 -13.23 -8.94
N THR A 126 47.29 -14.10 -8.41
CA THR A 126 46.95 -14.16 -6.98
C THR A 126 48.15 -14.70 -6.20
N PRO A 127 48.31 -14.33 -4.91
CA PRO A 127 47.87 -15.29 -3.89
C PRO A 127 47.19 -14.65 -2.67
N SER A 128 46.29 -15.45 -2.11
CA SER A 128 45.74 -15.41 -0.75
C SER A 128 46.81 -15.40 0.34
N PHE A 129 46.60 -14.68 1.45
CA PHE A 129 46.83 -15.20 2.81
C PHE A 129 46.14 -14.32 3.87
N THR A 130 45.50 -15.02 4.81
CA THR A 130 44.91 -14.60 6.08
C THR A 130 45.95 -14.06 7.08
N THR A 131 45.59 -13.06 7.91
CA THR A 131 45.60 -13.15 9.39
C THR A 131 45.14 -11.84 10.06
N SER A 132 44.46 -12.01 11.19
CA SER A 132 44.11 -11.02 12.23
C SER A 132 45.31 -10.19 12.71
N TYR A 133 45.08 -8.96 13.19
CA TYR A 133 45.67 -8.47 14.46
C TYR A 133 44.96 -7.19 14.94
N ASN A 134 44.69 -7.16 16.25
CA ASN A 134 44.42 -5.97 17.06
C ASN A 134 45.68 -5.09 17.14
N GLU A 135 45.51 -3.76 17.22
CA GLU A 135 46.17 -2.81 18.16
C GLU A 135 45.79 -1.38 17.73
N GLN A 136 45.07 -0.62 18.55
CA GLN A 136 45.57 0.35 19.54
C GLN A 136 46.49 1.45 18.98
N SER A 137 45.89 2.64 18.87
CA SER A 137 46.43 3.99 19.16
C SER A 137 47.86 4.34 18.77
N GLN A 138 47.99 5.26 17.81
CA GLN A 138 49.00 6.32 17.88
C GLN A 138 48.34 7.70 17.73
N ILE A 139 48.53 8.49 18.78
CA ILE A 139 48.28 9.93 18.85
C ILE A 139 49.47 10.59 18.15
N ASN A 140 49.22 11.46 17.18
CA ASN A 140 50.19 12.47 16.76
C ASN A 140 49.53 13.85 16.86
N ASP A 141 50.10 14.63 17.76
CA ASP A 141 49.86 16.07 17.93
C ASP A 141 50.27 16.83 16.67
N LEU A 142 49.39 17.73 16.22
CA LEU A 142 49.76 18.89 15.43
C LEU A 142 48.90 20.08 15.90
N LYS A 143 49.53 20.90 16.75
CA LYS A 143 49.17 22.30 16.95
C LYS A 143 49.45 23.04 15.63
N ASP A 144 48.45 23.68 15.04
CA ASP A 144 48.25 25.12 15.22
C ASP A 144 47.07 25.69 14.41
N THR A 145 46.38 26.62 15.08
CA THR A 145 45.67 27.81 14.58
C THR A 145 44.58 27.67 13.50
N ASN A 146 43.31 27.75 13.95
CA ASN A 146 42.54 28.99 13.80
C ASN A 146 41.34 29.09 14.76
N LYS A 147 41.28 30.25 15.42
CA LYS A 147 40.29 30.69 16.41
C LYS A 147 39.01 31.22 15.73
N MET A 148 37.94 31.21 16.53
CA MET A 148 36.59 31.80 16.38
C MET A 148 35.59 30.92 15.59
N SER A 149 34.41 30.56 16.13
CA SER A 149 33.63 31.19 17.21
C SER A 149 33.03 30.16 18.18
N GLN A 150 33.30 30.39 19.46
CA GLN A 150 32.58 29.83 20.60
C GLN A 150 31.11 30.26 20.57
N GLY A 151 30.21 29.37 21.01
CA GLY A 151 28.81 29.70 21.28
C GLY A 151 28.08 28.53 21.94
N MET A 152 27.98 28.58 23.27
CA MET A 152 27.20 27.72 24.18
C MET A 152 27.79 26.35 24.55
N ALA A 153 28.90 26.37 25.28
CA ALA A 153 29.19 25.34 26.27
C ALA A 153 28.34 25.64 27.52
N MET A 154 27.47 24.71 27.91
CA MET A 154 26.76 24.75 29.18
C MET A 154 27.76 24.38 30.30
N ASN A 155 27.87 25.24 31.31
CA ASN A 155 28.71 25.06 32.50
C ASN A 155 28.46 23.69 33.16
N LEU A 156 29.46 22.83 33.18
CA LEU A 156 29.65 21.83 34.23
C LEU A 156 30.99 22.14 34.90
N THR A 157 30.91 22.45 36.19
CA THR A 157 32.05 22.70 37.06
C THR A 157 32.96 21.47 37.07
N ASN A 158 34.21 21.68 36.66
CA ASN A 158 35.31 20.74 36.80
C ASN A 158 35.49 20.39 38.28
N SER A 159 35.11 19.16 38.64
CA SER A 159 35.78 18.42 39.70
C SER A 159 36.34 17.16 39.05
N GLN A 160 37.66 17.03 39.11
CA GLN A 160 38.39 15.87 38.62
C GLN A 160 37.93 14.63 39.39
N ILE A 161 37.34 13.68 38.69
CA ILE A 161 37.27 12.29 39.14
C ILE A 161 37.78 11.43 37.99
N HIS A 162 39.05 11.02 38.09
CA HIS A 162 39.53 9.82 37.43
C HIS A 162 38.79 8.62 38.06
N ASN A 163 37.57 8.37 37.60
CA ASN A 163 36.90 7.10 37.82
C ASN A 163 37.04 6.32 36.53
N SER A 164 37.67 5.14 36.62
CA SER A 164 37.46 4.05 35.69
C SER A 164 35.95 3.85 35.53
N GLN A 165 35.33 4.48 34.53
CA GLN A 165 33.91 4.31 34.26
C GLN A 165 33.70 2.85 33.90
N GLN A 166 33.19 2.10 34.87
CA GLN A 166 32.74 0.73 34.68
C GLN A 166 31.76 0.77 33.50
N LYS A 167 32.15 0.17 32.37
CA LYS A 167 31.39 0.24 31.12
C LYS A 167 30.00 -0.35 31.38
N VAL A 168 29.01 0.52 31.57
CA VAL A 168 27.63 0.11 31.91
C VAL A 168 27.16 -0.86 30.84
N HIS A 169 26.73 -2.05 31.25
CA HIS A 169 26.32 -3.08 30.31
C HIS A 169 25.18 -2.55 29.43
N ASN A 170 25.32 -2.64 28.11
CA ASN A 170 24.43 -2.00 27.13
C ASN A 170 22.93 -2.32 27.31
N SER A 171 22.62 -3.50 27.85
CA SER A 171 21.24 -3.90 28.16
C SER A 171 20.60 -3.06 29.27
N ILE A 172 21.40 -2.53 30.20
CA ILE A 172 20.94 -1.72 31.33
C ILE A 172 20.35 -0.43 30.78
N ILE A 173 21.10 0.30 29.96
CA ILE A 173 20.67 1.53 29.28
C ILE A 173 19.35 1.29 28.54
N ARG A 174 19.32 0.24 27.70
CA ARG A 174 18.12 -0.11 26.93
C ARG A 174 16.90 -0.38 27.82
N LYS A 175 17.08 -1.17 28.89
CA LYS A 175 15.99 -1.53 29.81
C LYS A 175 15.52 -0.31 30.61
N THR A 176 16.43 0.53 31.08
CA THR A 176 16.13 1.75 31.82
C THR A 176 15.37 2.75 30.94
N ILE A 177 15.81 2.99 29.70
CA ILE A 177 15.09 3.85 28.74
C ILE A 177 13.65 3.37 28.55
N LYS A 178 13.45 2.06 28.37
CA LYS A 178 12.12 1.46 28.21
C LYS A 178 11.28 1.51 29.49
N LYS A 179 11.90 1.34 30.64
CA LYS A 179 11.27 1.43 31.96
C LYS A 179 10.75 2.84 32.18
N ASP A 180 11.59 3.85 31.98
CA ASP A 180 11.22 5.25 32.13
C ASP A 180 10.07 5.63 31.19
N ALA A 181 10.18 5.28 29.89
CA ALA A 181 9.11 5.48 28.91
C ALA A 181 7.78 4.80 29.28
N LYS A 182 7.81 3.74 30.11
CA LYS A 182 6.60 3.08 30.61
C LYS A 182 5.87 3.95 31.63
N TYR A 183 6.60 4.61 32.54
CA TYR A 183 6.05 5.38 33.66
C TYR A 183 5.62 6.80 33.31
N GLN A 184 6.08 7.35 32.18
CA GLN A 184 5.71 8.71 31.80
C GLN A 184 4.22 8.88 31.44
N LYS A 185 3.66 10.05 31.76
CA LYS A 185 2.27 10.44 31.49
C LYS A 185 2.06 10.73 29.99
N LYS A 186 1.73 9.69 29.23
CA LYS A 186 1.59 9.71 27.77
C LYS A 186 0.14 9.87 27.26
N SER A 187 -0.81 10.23 28.12
CA SER A 187 -2.23 10.39 27.77
C SER A 187 -2.46 11.38 26.62
N ILE A 188 -1.74 12.50 26.60
CA ILE A 188 -1.82 13.50 25.52
C ILE A 188 -1.34 12.91 24.19
N LEU A 189 -0.22 12.18 24.21
CA LEU A 189 0.32 11.52 23.02
C LEU A 189 -0.63 10.43 22.49
N MET A 190 -1.24 9.67 23.39
CA MET A 190 -2.26 8.67 23.03
C MET A 190 -3.50 9.32 22.39
N GLY A 191 -3.98 10.43 22.94
CA GLY A 191 -5.14 11.14 22.38
C GLY A 191 -4.89 11.63 20.95
N TRP A 192 -3.73 12.21 20.68
CA TRP A 192 -3.36 12.63 19.32
C TRP A 192 -3.12 11.46 18.38
N GLN A 193 -2.56 10.35 18.87
CA GLN A 193 -2.43 9.12 18.06
C GLN A 193 -3.80 8.58 17.64
N THR A 194 -4.79 8.58 18.54
CA THR A 194 -6.17 8.19 18.20
C THR A 194 -6.75 9.13 17.14
N LEU A 195 -6.56 10.44 17.26
CA LEU A 195 -7.04 11.40 16.26
C LEU A 195 -6.43 11.17 14.88
N ILE A 196 -5.12 10.87 14.81
CA ILE A 196 -4.46 10.53 13.53
C ILE A 196 -5.10 9.29 12.92
N ILE A 197 -5.31 8.23 13.69
CA ILE A 197 -5.89 6.97 13.19
C ILE A 197 -7.32 7.19 12.71
N VAL A 198 -8.16 7.87 13.50
CA VAL A 198 -9.54 8.20 13.11
C VAL A 198 -9.57 9.08 11.86
N PHE A 199 -8.65 10.04 11.74
CA PHE A 199 -8.53 10.88 10.55
C PHE A 199 -8.14 10.07 9.31
N ILE A 200 -7.17 9.16 9.40
CA ILE A 200 -6.76 8.29 8.29
C ILE A 200 -7.91 7.36 7.87
N VAL A 201 -8.59 6.73 8.83
CA VAL A 201 -9.76 5.87 8.56
C VAL A 201 -10.89 6.69 7.92
N GLY A 202 -11.15 7.89 8.44
CA GLY A 202 -12.13 8.82 7.89
C GLY A 202 -11.83 9.19 6.44
N LEU A 203 -10.58 9.57 6.15
CA LEU A 203 -10.14 9.86 4.77
C LEU A 203 -10.31 8.64 3.86
N PHE A 204 -9.94 7.45 4.32
CA PHE A 204 -10.13 6.22 3.56
C PHE A 204 -11.61 5.98 3.25
N THR A 205 -12.49 6.04 4.26
CA THR A 205 -13.94 5.86 4.06
C THR A 205 -14.54 6.93 3.13
N PHE A 206 -14.09 8.18 3.24
CA PHE A 206 -14.52 9.28 2.38
C PHE A 206 -14.09 9.04 0.92
N THR A 207 -12.85 8.58 0.69
CA THR A 207 -12.38 8.28 -0.66
C THR A 207 -13.17 7.14 -1.30
N ILE A 208 -13.49 6.08 -0.56
CA ILE A 208 -14.31 4.96 -1.05
C ILE A 208 -15.73 5.43 -1.38
N MET A 209 -16.35 6.22 -0.50
CA MET A 209 -17.71 6.72 -0.74
C MET A 209 -17.78 7.66 -1.95
N ASN A 210 -16.80 8.55 -2.13
CA ASN A 210 -16.75 9.42 -3.32
C ASN A 210 -16.70 8.62 -4.61
N ILE A 211 -15.84 7.59 -4.68
CA ILE A 211 -15.73 6.69 -5.84
C ILE A 211 -17.09 6.04 -6.14
N ILE A 212 -17.79 5.54 -5.11
CA ILE A 212 -19.11 4.93 -5.27
C ILE A 212 -20.14 5.95 -5.78
N THR A 213 -20.21 7.15 -5.17
CA THR A 213 -21.22 8.16 -5.55
C THR A 213 -21.03 8.73 -6.96
N GLU A 214 -19.78 8.98 -7.37
CA GLU A 214 -19.48 9.52 -8.70
C GLU A 214 -19.71 8.49 -9.82
N SER A 215 -19.56 7.19 -9.50
CA SER A 215 -19.88 6.10 -10.42
C SER A 215 -21.37 5.96 -10.71
N GLN A 216 -22.25 6.27 -9.75
CA GLN A 216 -23.70 6.11 -9.90
C GLN A 216 -24.37 7.30 -10.61
N ALA A 217 -23.95 8.54 -10.32
CA ALA A 217 -24.58 9.76 -10.84
C ALA A 217 -24.44 9.95 -12.36
N ASN A 218 -23.47 9.30 -12.99
CA ASN A 218 -23.17 9.46 -14.42
C ASN A 218 -23.68 8.31 -15.28
N LEU A 219 -24.25 7.25 -14.69
CA LEU A 219 -24.85 6.16 -15.46
C LEU A 219 -26.25 6.52 -15.98
N SER A 220 -26.91 7.53 -15.39
CA SER A 220 -28.27 7.93 -15.73
C SER A 220 -28.41 8.96 -16.86
N ASN A 221 -27.30 9.57 -17.31
CA ASN A 221 -27.33 10.77 -18.17
C ASN A 221 -26.70 10.59 -19.57
N VAL A 222 -26.43 9.36 -19.99
CA VAL A 222 -25.59 9.13 -21.17
C VAL A 222 -26.28 8.23 -22.18
N SER A 223 -26.66 8.81 -23.32
CA SER A 223 -27.45 8.16 -24.39
C SER A 223 -26.60 7.45 -25.45
N SER A 224 -25.26 7.55 -25.41
CA SER A 224 -24.36 6.93 -26.39
C SER A 224 -23.12 6.30 -25.74
N LEU A 225 -22.64 5.19 -26.31
CA LEU A 225 -21.46 4.45 -25.83
C LEU A 225 -20.20 5.33 -25.77
N MET A 226 -20.02 6.25 -26.74
CA MET A 226 -18.92 7.22 -26.74
C MET A 226 -19.05 8.26 -25.63
N GLY A 227 -20.26 8.70 -25.30
CA GLY A 227 -20.51 9.54 -24.13
C GLY A 227 -20.16 8.84 -22.83
N ILE A 228 -20.40 7.52 -22.74
CA ILE A 228 -20.13 6.73 -21.54
C ILE A 228 -18.62 6.65 -21.30
N ILE A 229 -17.83 6.32 -22.34
CA ILE A 229 -16.37 6.20 -22.25
C ILE A 229 -15.71 7.56 -21.91
N VAL A 230 -16.13 8.64 -22.57
CA VAL A 230 -15.60 10.00 -22.31
C VAL A 230 -16.04 10.49 -20.91
N GLY A 231 -17.26 10.16 -20.48
CA GLY A 231 -17.73 10.41 -19.12
C GLY A 231 -16.84 9.72 -18.08
N PHE A 232 -16.63 8.40 -18.21
CA PHE A 232 -15.81 7.65 -17.26
C PHE A 232 -14.35 8.13 -17.19
N THR A 233 -13.73 8.47 -18.32
CA THR A 233 -12.34 8.96 -18.35
C THR A 233 -12.21 10.37 -17.76
N THR A 234 -13.18 11.26 -17.97
CA THR A 234 -13.15 12.60 -17.38
C THR A 234 -13.48 12.60 -15.88
N ILE A 235 -14.44 11.77 -15.45
CA ILE A 235 -14.78 11.57 -14.03
C ILE A 235 -13.55 11.06 -13.29
N THR A 236 -12.98 9.94 -13.75
CA THR A 236 -11.83 9.32 -13.08
C THR A 236 -10.68 10.32 -12.92
N VAL A 237 -10.32 11.08 -13.96
CA VAL A 237 -9.26 12.10 -13.89
C VAL A 237 -9.58 13.20 -12.87
N VAL A 238 -10.80 13.73 -12.85
CA VAL A 238 -11.20 14.77 -11.88
C VAL A 238 -11.21 14.22 -10.45
N SER A 239 -11.73 13.02 -10.23
CA SER A 239 -11.75 12.34 -8.94
C SER A 239 -10.33 12.08 -8.41
N PHE A 240 -9.43 11.60 -9.28
CA PHE A 240 -8.02 11.40 -8.93
C PHE A 240 -7.32 12.72 -8.58
N SER A 241 -7.57 13.79 -9.33
CA SER A 241 -6.96 15.09 -9.05
C SER A 241 -7.36 15.65 -7.68
N LYS A 242 -8.64 15.55 -7.30
CA LYS A 242 -9.14 15.96 -5.98
C LYS A 242 -8.56 15.09 -4.87
N MET A 243 -8.48 13.77 -5.09
CA MET A 243 -7.92 12.83 -4.13
C MET A 243 -6.45 13.14 -3.83
N ILE A 244 -5.65 13.44 -4.85
CA ILE A 244 -4.24 13.80 -4.68
C ILE A 244 -4.09 15.07 -3.83
N ILE A 245 -4.90 16.10 -4.07
CA ILE A 245 -4.86 17.35 -3.30
C ILE A 245 -5.25 17.09 -1.83
N ILE A 246 -6.33 16.36 -1.58
CA ILE A 246 -6.78 16.01 -0.23
C ILE A 246 -5.70 15.21 0.51
N LEU A 247 -5.10 14.23 -0.16
CA LEU A 247 -4.02 13.42 0.40
C LEU A 247 -2.78 14.27 0.72
N ALA A 248 -2.39 15.19 -0.17
CA ALA A 248 -1.27 16.09 0.07
C ALA A 248 -1.49 16.98 1.30
N ILE A 249 -2.69 17.56 1.46
CA ILE A 249 -3.07 18.36 2.63
C ILE A 249 -3.05 17.50 3.91
N ALA A 250 -3.61 16.30 3.84
CA ALA A 250 -3.62 15.35 4.95
C ALA A 250 -2.21 14.97 5.41
N LEU A 251 -1.30 14.72 4.46
CA LEU A 251 0.11 14.41 4.77
C LEU A 251 0.79 15.58 5.48
N ILE A 252 0.62 16.81 5.01
CA ILE A 252 1.18 18.00 5.66
C ILE A 252 0.64 18.13 7.10
N PHE A 253 -0.67 17.95 7.28
CA PHE A 253 -1.32 18.03 8.59
C PHE A 253 -0.79 16.96 9.56
N ILE A 254 -0.61 15.72 9.09
CA ILE A 254 -0.03 14.62 9.87
C ILE A 254 1.40 14.98 10.31
N GLN A 255 2.21 15.61 9.46
CA GLN A 255 3.58 16.02 9.84
C GLN A 255 3.62 17.13 10.88
N ILE A 256 2.65 18.05 10.87
CA ILE A 256 2.50 19.06 11.94
C ILE A 256 2.28 18.36 13.28
N ILE A 257 1.37 17.38 13.32
CA ILE A 257 1.06 16.64 14.55
C ILE A 257 2.27 15.82 15.01
N TYR A 258 2.96 15.10 14.13
CA TYR A 258 4.14 14.30 14.52
C TYR A 258 5.28 15.15 15.09
N PHE A 259 5.57 16.29 14.45
CA PHE A 259 6.56 17.24 14.98
C PHE A 259 6.14 17.77 16.35
N GLY A 260 4.87 18.14 16.49
CA GLY A 260 4.25 18.56 17.75
C GLY A 260 4.35 17.52 18.87
N MET A 261 4.03 16.26 18.57
CA MET A 261 4.12 15.14 19.49
C MET A 261 5.57 14.91 19.94
N THR A 262 6.55 15.10 19.04
CA THR A 262 7.98 15.01 19.38
C THR A 262 8.38 16.10 20.38
N GLN A 263 7.92 17.34 20.16
CA GLN A 263 8.17 18.45 21.10
C GLN A 263 7.52 18.22 22.46
N VAL A 264 6.26 17.78 22.48
CA VAL A 264 5.55 17.47 23.71
C VAL A 264 6.19 16.29 24.44
N ALA A 265 6.60 15.24 23.73
CA ALA A 265 7.32 14.11 24.32
C ALA A 265 8.64 14.55 24.98
N LEU A 266 9.40 15.45 24.36
CA LEU A 266 10.59 16.05 24.98
C LEU A 266 10.25 16.78 26.28
N GLN A 267 9.22 17.61 26.29
CA GLN A 267 8.82 18.34 27.50
C GLN A 267 8.31 17.40 28.61
N ILE A 268 7.53 16.36 28.26
CA ILE A 268 7.08 15.32 29.20
C ILE A 268 8.29 14.59 29.81
N SER A 269 9.27 14.20 28.99
CA SER A 269 10.47 13.51 29.47
C SER A 269 11.32 14.37 30.42
N ARG A 270 11.27 15.69 30.24
CA ARG A 270 11.92 16.69 31.11
C ARG A 270 11.08 17.04 32.35
N GLY A 271 9.97 16.33 32.59
CA GLY A 271 9.10 16.55 33.74
C GLY A 271 8.25 17.83 33.67
N LYS A 272 8.19 18.50 32.50
CA LYS A 272 7.39 19.71 32.34
C LYS A 272 5.92 19.36 32.12
N THR A 273 5.04 20.22 32.61
CA THR A 273 3.60 20.11 32.35
C THR A 273 3.30 20.58 30.93
N VAL A 274 2.43 19.84 30.25
CA VAL A 274 2.03 20.08 28.86
C VAL A 274 0.51 19.99 28.75
N LYS A 275 -0.07 20.80 27.87
CA LYS A 275 -1.50 20.81 27.57
C LYS A 275 -1.79 20.03 26.30
N PHE A 276 -3.04 19.60 26.14
CA PHE A 276 -3.47 18.84 24.96
C PHE A 276 -3.18 19.58 23.64
N PHE A 277 -3.50 20.88 23.56
CA PHE A 277 -3.31 21.70 22.35
C PHE A 277 -1.86 22.16 22.12
N ASP A 278 -0.93 21.87 23.02
CA ASP A 278 0.49 22.23 22.83
C ASP A 278 1.11 21.49 21.63
N VAL A 279 0.59 20.30 21.29
CA VAL A 279 1.01 19.53 20.10
C VAL A 279 0.86 20.34 18.82
N ILE A 280 -0.25 21.06 18.63
CA ILE A 280 -0.43 21.89 17.44
C ILE A 280 0.23 23.27 17.63
N THR A 281 0.15 23.82 18.84
CA THR A 281 0.58 25.20 19.09
C THR A 281 2.12 25.37 19.00
N TYR A 282 2.89 24.39 19.48
CA TYR A 282 4.36 24.49 19.48
C TYR A 282 4.98 24.53 18.07
N PRO A 283 4.57 23.69 17.10
CA PRO A 283 5.00 23.81 15.71
C PRO A 283 4.78 25.22 15.13
N PHE A 284 3.59 25.80 15.34
CA PHE A 284 3.27 27.14 14.83
C PHE A 284 4.08 28.25 15.51
N LYS A 285 4.25 28.18 16.83
CA LYS A 285 5.13 29.11 17.56
C LYS A 285 6.59 29.05 17.08
N LYS A 286 7.01 27.89 16.56
CA LYS A 286 8.38 27.62 16.12
C LYS A 286 8.41 27.27 14.62
N ILE A 287 7.71 28.05 13.80
CA ILE A 287 7.53 27.77 12.37
C ILE A 287 8.86 27.56 11.63
N LYS A 288 9.93 28.28 11.98
CA LYS A 288 11.26 28.11 11.38
C LYS A 288 11.85 26.71 11.64
N SER A 289 11.69 26.17 12.85
CA SER A 289 12.14 24.80 13.17
C SER A 289 11.28 23.76 12.48
N PHE A 290 9.97 23.99 12.41
CA PHE A 290 9.05 23.11 11.68
C PHE A 290 9.38 23.07 10.17
N LEU A 291 9.66 24.20 9.54
CA LEU A 291 10.06 24.26 8.13
C LEU A 291 11.40 23.55 7.88
N LYS A 292 12.38 23.69 8.79
CA LYS A 292 13.64 22.93 8.74
C LYS A 292 13.39 21.42 8.84
N TYR A 293 12.50 21.00 9.74
CA TYR A 293 12.09 19.60 9.88
C TYR A 293 11.43 19.08 8.60
N LEU A 294 10.49 19.83 8.05
CA LEU A 294 9.79 19.48 6.81
C LEU A 294 10.78 19.34 5.65
N ALA A 295 11.74 20.25 5.53
CA ALA A 295 12.80 20.17 4.51
C ALA A 295 13.62 18.87 4.63
N VAL A 296 14.02 18.47 5.84
CA VAL A 296 14.76 17.21 6.06
C VAL A 296 13.93 16.00 5.66
N ILE A 297 12.65 15.96 6.04
CA ILE A 297 11.77 14.82 5.72
C ILE A 297 11.46 14.76 4.22
N ILE A 298 11.21 15.91 3.56
CA ILE A 298 10.97 15.95 2.11
C ILE A 298 12.21 15.50 1.35
N ILE A 299 13.40 16.02 1.68
CA ILE A 299 14.66 15.62 1.03
C ILE A 299 14.90 14.12 1.23
N TRP A 300 14.72 13.61 2.45
CA TRP A 300 14.85 12.18 2.74
C TRP A 300 13.85 11.33 1.94
N SER A 301 12.61 11.80 1.82
CA SER A 301 11.56 11.14 1.04
C SER A 301 11.88 11.10 -0.46
N ILE A 302 12.38 12.20 -1.03
CA ILE A 302 12.77 12.27 -2.44
C ILE A 302 13.96 11.36 -2.74
N ILE A 303 14.98 11.37 -1.88
CA ILE A 303 16.15 10.48 -2.04
C ILE A 303 15.70 9.02 -2.03
N THR A 304 14.85 8.65 -1.07
CA THR A 304 14.35 7.28 -0.94
C THR A 304 13.46 6.89 -2.11
N SER A 305 12.58 7.79 -2.58
CA SER A 305 11.67 7.49 -3.70
C SER A 305 12.43 7.29 -5.02
N VAL A 306 13.44 8.12 -5.30
CA VAL A 306 14.28 7.98 -6.51
C VAL A 306 15.04 6.67 -6.50
N ILE A 307 15.59 6.27 -5.35
CA ILE A 307 16.33 4.99 -5.22
C ILE A 307 15.38 3.79 -5.42
N CYS A 308 14.15 3.87 -4.91
CA CYS A 308 13.14 2.82 -5.10
C CYS A 308 12.63 2.68 -6.56
N LEU A 309 12.94 3.62 -7.47
CA LEU A 309 12.59 3.48 -8.90
C LEU A 309 13.37 2.34 -9.57
N ILE A 310 14.54 1.96 -9.03
CA ILE A 310 15.31 0.82 -9.52
C ILE A 310 14.87 -0.42 -8.73
N PRO A 311 14.12 -1.36 -9.32
CA PRO A 311 13.65 -2.55 -8.60
C PRO A 311 14.83 -3.42 -8.15
N TYR A 312 14.66 -4.11 -7.02
CA TYR A 312 15.63 -5.00 -6.36
C TYR A 312 16.96 -4.35 -5.94
N ALA A 313 17.75 -3.81 -6.87
CA ALA A 313 19.01 -3.13 -6.60
C ALA A 313 18.80 -1.83 -5.81
N GLY A 314 17.81 -1.03 -6.20
CA GLY A 314 17.43 0.17 -5.45
C GLY A 314 16.90 -0.16 -4.06
N ALA A 315 16.09 -1.21 -3.92
CA ALA A 315 15.61 -1.67 -2.62
C ALA A 315 16.77 -2.05 -1.67
N LEU A 316 17.79 -2.75 -2.19
CA LEU A 316 18.99 -3.10 -1.42
C LEU A 316 19.79 -1.88 -1.00
N ILE A 317 19.99 -0.92 -1.90
CA ILE A 317 20.68 0.35 -1.59
C ILE A 317 19.89 1.17 -0.56
N ALA A 318 18.56 1.26 -0.72
CA ALA A 318 17.68 1.95 0.22
C ALA A 318 17.75 1.33 1.61
N LEU A 319 17.80 -0.01 1.71
CA LEU A 319 17.97 -0.71 2.98
C LEU A 319 19.31 -0.37 3.63
N ILE A 320 20.40 -0.39 2.87
CA ILE A 320 21.73 -0.01 3.38
C ILE A 320 21.71 1.44 3.89
N LEU A 321 21.19 2.38 3.10
CA LEU A 321 21.08 3.78 3.51
C LEU A 321 20.24 3.94 4.76
N PHE A 322 19.12 3.23 4.87
CA PHE A 322 18.29 3.23 6.06
C PHE A 322 19.06 2.75 7.30
N VAL A 323 19.84 1.68 7.19
CA VAL A 323 20.68 1.15 8.29
C VAL A 323 21.82 2.10 8.69
N PHE A 324 22.31 2.96 7.80
CA PHE A 324 23.39 3.89 8.15
C PHE A 324 22.88 5.26 8.62
N ILE A 325 21.79 5.75 8.04
CA ILE A 325 21.35 7.15 8.15
C ILE A 325 20.17 7.32 9.11
N CYS A 326 19.30 6.32 9.28
CA CYS A 326 18.10 6.41 10.12
C CYS A 326 18.36 6.97 11.54
N PRO A 327 19.31 6.45 12.35
CA PRO A 327 19.55 6.98 13.70
C PRO A 327 19.97 8.45 13.67
N SER A 328 20.78 8.86 12.69
CA SER A 328 21.23 10.25 12.52
C SER A 328 20.08 11.19 12.19
N ILE A 329 19.16 10.76 11.33
CA ILE A 329 17.96 11.53 10.97
C ILE A 329 17.03 11.66 12.16
N VAL A 330 16.83 10.57 12.92
CA VAL A 330 16.01 10.61 14.15
C VAL A 330 16.57 11.64 15.13
N ILE A 331 17.88 11.64 15.43
CA ILE A 331 18.49 12.66 16.30
C ILE A 331 18.36 14.07 15.70
N THR A 332 18.48 14.21 14.38
CA THR A 332 18.26 15.51 13.70
C THR A 332 16.85 16.03 13.93
N VAL A 333 15.82 15.18 13.78
CA VAL A 333 14.41 15.54 14.02
C VAL A 333 14.22 16.00 15.46
N TYR A 334 14.77 15.27 16.43
CA TYR A 334 14.67 15.62 17.84
C TYR A 334 15.40 16.93 18.19
N LYS A 335 16.57 17.20 17.60
CA LYS A 335 17.24 18.50 17.76
C LYS A 335 16.42 19.64 17.18
N LEU A 336 15.83 19.45 16.00
CA LEU A 336 14.96 20.47 15.40
C LEU A 336 13.70 20.73 16.25
N ALA A 337 13.21 19.71 16.94
CA ALA A 337 12.12 19.83 17.91
C ALA A 337 12.56 20.54 19.21
N ASP A 338 13.82 20.39 19.61
CA ASP A 338 14.38 20.94 20.85
C ASP A 338 14.60 22.46 20.79
N GLU A 339 14.36 23.11 21.92
CA GLU A 339 14.48 24.56 22.08
C GLU A 339 15.93 25.05 22.00
N ASN A 340 16.86 24.22 22.46
CA ASN A 340 18.28 24.54 22.51
C ASN A 340 18.93 24.70 21.13
N TYR A 341 18.35 24.09 20.08
CA TYR A 341 18.94 24.04 18.75
C TYR A 341 18.23 24.93 17.71
N GLN A 342 17.29 25.79 18.14
CA GLN A 342 16.49 26.62 17.22
C GLN A 342 17.34 27.58 16.37
N LYS A 343 18.35 28.19 17.00
CA LYS A 343 19.24 29.19 16.38
C LYS A 343 20.35 28.55 15.53
N VAL A 344 20.55 27.25 15.66
CA VAL A 344 21.60 26.51 14.95
C VAL A 344 21.21 26.32 13.48
N SER A 345 22.20 26.42 12.60
CA SER A 345 21.98 26.23 11.15
C SER A 345 21.57 24.79 10.84
N LEU A 346 20.75 24.56 9.80
CA LEU A 346 20.24 23.22 9.48
C LEU A 346 21.38 22.23 9.22
N ILE A 347 22.38 22.66 8.46
CA ILE A 347 23.55 21.83 8.11
C ILE A 347 24.36 21.43 9.35
N GLU A 348 24.47 22.32 10.32
CA GLU A 348 25.18 22.07 11.57
C GLU A 348 24.40 21.15 12.51
N VAL A 349 23.06 21.28 12.56
CA VAL A 349 22.19 20.33 13.26
C VAL A 349 22.38 18.93 12.67
N VAL A 350 22.34 18.78 11.35
CA VAL A 350 22.56 17.50 10.67
C VAL A 350 23.96 16.97 10.99
N LYS A 351 25.02 17.75 10.74
CA LYS A 351 26.42 17.35 10.97
C LYS A 351 26.65 16.88 12.42
N THR A 352 26.14 17.64 13.39
CA THR A 352 26.29 17.31 14.80
C THR A 352 25.49 16.05 15.17
N SER A 353 24.36 15.79 14.51
CA SER A 353 23.56 14.57 14.75
C SER A 353 24.25 13.33 14.20
N PHE A 354 24.91 13.42 13.05
CA PHE A 354 25.76 12.34 12.53
C PHE A 354 26.97 12.07 13.43
N TYR A 355 27.57 13.12 14.00
CA TYR A 355 28.67 12.98 14.92
C TYR A 355 28.24 12.29 16.23
N GLN A 356 27.16 12.76 16.86
CA GLN A 356 26.68 12.22 18.14
C GLN A 356 26.14 10.80 18.04
N THR A 357 25.63 10.38 16.89
CA THR A 357 25.17 9.00 16.70
C THR A 357 26.32 8.01 16.45
N LYS A 358 27.54 8.50 16.17
CA LYS A 358 28.72 7.64 16.01
C LYS A 358 29.02 6.95 17.35
N GLY A 359 29.00 5.62 17.35
CA GLY A 359 29.15 4.80 18.57
C GLY A 359 27.83 4.39 19.23
N HIS A 360 26.74 5.11 18.98
CA HIS A 360 25.42 4.85 19.60
C HIS A 360 24.40 4.15 18.67
N LYS A 361 24.76 3.92 17.39
CA LYS A 361 23.85 3.27 16.41
C LYS A 361 23.34 1.90 16.87
N MET A 362 24.20 1.07 17.47
CA MET A 362 23.82 -0.27 17.91
C MET A 362 22.80 -0.24 19.06
N GLU A 363 22.82 0.81 19.88
CA GLU A 363 21.85 1.01 20.96
C GLU A 363 20.48 1.40 20.40
N PHE A 364 20.46 2.28 19.39
CA PHE A 364 19.25 2.61 18.64
C PHE A 364 18.61 1.35 18.04
N TYR A 365 19.37 0.55 17.28
CA TYR A 365 18.83 -0.65 16.66
C TYR A 365 18.35 -1.68 17.67
N ALA A 366 19.10 -1.89 18.76
CA ALA A 366 18.66 -2.78 19.82
C ALA A 366 17.36 -2.29 20.48
N LEU A 367 17.16 -0.97 20.64
CA LEU A 367 15.91 -0.40 21.15
C LEU A 367 14.72 -0.67 20.21
N ILE A 368 14.90 -0.44 18.91
CA ILE A 368 13.84 -0.64 17.90
C ILE A 368 13.52 -2.13 17.71
N ILE A 369 14.54 -2.98 17.50
CA ILE A 369 14.36 -4.43 17.29
C ILE A 369 13.73 -5.08 18.52
N SER A 370 14.16 -4.73 19.74
CA SER A 370 13.51 -5.26 20.95
C SER A 370 12.09 -4.74 21.17
N SER A 371 11.60 -3.83 20.32
CA SER A 371 10.22 -3.34 20.33
C SER A 371 9.41 -3.85 19.13
N ILE A 372 10.01 -4.62 18.22
CA ILE A 372 9.36 -5.08 16.98
C ILE A 372 8.15 -5.96 17.26
N GLY A 373 8.17 -6.75 18.35
CA GLY A 373 7.03 -7.59 18.73
C GLY A 373 5.75 -6.78 18.95
N TRP A 374 5.87 -5.57 19.52
CA TRP A 374 4.71 -4.67 19.70
C TRP A 374 4.21 -4.10 18.38
N ILE A 375 5.11 -3.86 17.42
CA ILE A 375 4.77 -3.37 16.09
C ILE A 375 4.04 -4.48 15.30
N ILE A 376 4.55 -5.71 15.34
CA ILE A 376 3.91 -6.87 14.71
C ILE A 376 2.52 -7.12 15.31
N LEU A 377 2.40 -7.09 16.64
CA LEU A 377 1.10 -7.25 17.30
C LEU A 377 0.15 -6.10 16.93
N SER A 378 0.67 -4.90 16.71
CA SER A 378 -0.13 -3.78 16.21
C SER A 378 -0.68 -4.03 14.81
N LEU A 379 0.12 -4.60 13.91
CA LEU A 379 -0.34 -5.00 12.58
C LEU A 379 -1.44 -6.07 12.64
N LEU A 380 -1.30 -7.08 13.52
CA LEU A 380 -2.31 -8.13 13.71
C LEU A 380 -3.64 -7.59 14.25
N THR A 381 -3.63 -6.47 14.95
CA THR A 381 -4.84 -5.77 15.44
C THR A 381 -5.34 -4.68 14.48
N CYS A 382 -4.95 -4.73 13.20
CA CYS A 382 -5.27 -3.71 12.19
C CYS A 382 -4.88 -2.28 12.61
N GLY A 383 -3.79 -2.14 13.38
CA GLY A 383 -3.28 -0.86 13.86
C GLY A 383 -3.95 -0.33 15.13
N ILE A 384 -4.95 -1.00 15.71
CA ILE A 384 -5.64 -0.53 16.92
C ILE A 384 -4.65 -0.43 18.10
N LEU A 385 -3.79 -1.44 18.29
CA LEU A 385 -2.79 -1.43 19.36
C LEU A 385 -1.77 -0.28 19.21
N ALA A 386 -1.61 0.29 18.01
CA ALA A 386 -0.70 1.40 17.75
C ALA A 386 -1.06 2.65 18.55
N ILE A 387 -2.32 2.79 19.00
CA ILE A 387 -2.77 3.87 19.91
C ILE A 387 -1.93 3.93 21.19
N TRP A 388 -1.55 2.77 21.75
CA TRP A 388 -0.72 2.68 22.96
C TRP A 388 0.76 2.51 22.64
N VAL A 389 1.06 1.76 21.57
CA VAL A 389 2.44 1.42 21.21
C VAL A 389 3.19 2.64 20.66
N ASN A 390 2.60 3.44 19.77
CA ASN A 390 3.30 4.58 19.17
C ASN A 390 3.75 5.60 20.23
N PRO A 391 2.89 6.08 21.16
CA PRO A 391 3.33 6.96 22.25
C PRO A 391 4.44 6.37 23.12
N TYR A 392 4.41 5.06 23.35
CA TYR A 392 5.47 4.37 24.08
C TYR A 392 6.80 4.38 23.32
N ILE A 393 6.78 4.08 22.02
CA ILE A 393 7.96 4.13 21.14
C ILE A 393 8.48 5.56 21.01
N THR A 394 7.60 6.55 20.86
CA THR A 394 7.97 7.97 20.88
C THR A 394 8.72 8.31 22.16
N MET A 395 8.25 7.89 23.33
CA MET A 395 8.96 8.14 24.58
C MET A 395 10.31 7.42 24.68
N ILE A 396 10.40 6.19 24.18
CA ILE A 396 11.69 5.47 24.09
C ILE A 396 12.69 6.27 23.26
N ILE A 397 12.28 6.76 22.09
CA ILE A 397 13.17 7.50 21.18
C ILE A 397 13.54 8.86 21.80
N THR A 398 12.62 9.53 22.50
CA THR A 398 12.89 10.76 23.24
C THR A 398 13.96 10.55 24.31
N ASN A 399 13.85 9.47 25.09
CA ASN A 399 14.84 9.13 26.11
C ASN A 399 16.18 8.73 25.49
N TYR A 400 16.17 8.00 24.37
CA TYR A 400 17.38 7.72 23.59
C TYR A 400 18.05 9.00 23.09
N TYR A 401 17.29 9.98 22.61
CA TYR A 401 17.82 11.29 22.25
C TYR A 401 18.52 11.95 23.43
N ARG A 402 17.86 12.04 24.59
CA ARG A 402 18.43 12.63 25.82
C ARG A 402 19.70 11.91 26.28
N TYR A 403 19.74 10.60 26.15
CA TYR A 403 20.92 9.79 26.41
C TYR A 403 22.09 10.14 25.48
N VAL A 404 21.85 10.15 24.15
CA VAL A 404 22.89 10.39 23.14
C VAL A 404 23.48 11.79 23.22
N ILE A 405 22.68 12.80 23.57
CA ILE A 405 23.19 14.16 23.75
C ILE A 405 23.80 14.41 25.14
N GLY A 406 23.78 13.40 26.03
CA GLY A 406 24.31 13.51 27.40
C GLY A 406 23.43 14.30 28.37
N GLU A 407 22.15 14.50 28.06
CA GLU A 407 21.20 15.22 28.92
C GLU A 407 20.71 14.37 30.10
N ALA A 408 20.62 13.04 29.93
CA ALA A 408 20.12 12.12 30.96
C ALA A 408 20.90 10.81 30.99
N GLU A 409 21.18 10.32 32.20
CA GLU A 409 21.78 9.01 32.43
C GLU A 409 20.70 7.94 32.68
N PHE A 410 20.92 6.73 32.15
CA PHE A 410 19.98 5.63 32.25
C PHE A 410 20.72 4.35 32.71
N ASN A 411 20.82 4.14 34.02
CA ASN A 411 21.63 3.06 34.63
C ASN A 411 20.94 2.28 35.77
N ASP A 412 19.63 2.47 35.99
CA ASP A 412 18.88 1.97 37.15
C ASP A 412 18.31 0.53 37.01
N ALA A 413 18.56 -0.14 35.89
CA ALA A 413 17.99 -1.45 35.58
C ALA A 413 18.99 -2.60 35.79
N LYS A 414 18.47 -3.80 36.09
CA LYS A 414 19.28 -5.02 36.12
C LYS A 414 19.78 -5.38 34.72
N PRO A 415 21.01 -5.92 34.59
CA PRO A 415 21.53 -6.39 33.31
C PRO A 415 20.64 -7.48 32.69
N GLY A 416 20.81 -7.71 31.40
CA GLY A 416 20.07 -8.72 30.64
C GLY A 416 20.75 -8.97 29.31
N VAL A 417 19.98 -9.44 28.33
CA VAL A 417 20.50 -9.81 27.02
C VAL A 417 21.21 -8.62 26.34
N SER A 418 22.41 -8.86 25.81
CA SER A 418 23.23 -7.84 25.15
C SER A 418 22.55 -7.25 23.91
N ASN A 419 22.95 -6.03 23.48
CA ASN A 419 22.46 -5.45 22.23
C ASN A 419 22.79 -6.32 21.01
N ALA A 420 23.99 -6.91 20.97
CA ALA A 420 24.45 -7.75 19.86
C ALA A 420 23.53 -8.98 19.69
N THR A 421 23.20 -9.66 20.78
CA THR A 421 22.32 -10.84 20.75
C THR A 421 20.93 -10.50 20.20
N ILE A 422 20.36 -9.35 20.58
CA ILE A 422 19.05 -8.91 20.07
C ILE A 422 19.10 -8.59 18.59
N ILE A 423 20.16 -7.94 18.12
CA ILE A 423 20.33 -7.62 16.70
C ILE A 423 20.44 -8.91 15.90
N VAL A 424 21.25 -9.87 16.34
CA VAL A 424 21.38 -11.18 15.69
C VAL A 424 20.03 -11.91 15.65
N ALA A 425 19.31 -11.96 16.77
CA ALA A 425 17.97 -12.55 16.81
C ALA A 425 16.99 -11.85 15.85
N GLY A 426 17.07 -10.52 15.75
CA GLY A 426 16.27 -9.75 14.80
C GLY A 426 16.60 -10.05 13.34
N ILE A 427 17.88 -10.20 13.00
CA ILE A 427 18.33 -10.57 11.65
C ILE A 427 17.84 -11.99 11.30
N ILE A 428 17.96 -12.95 12.22
CA ILE A 428 17.47 -14.32 12.01
C ILE A 428 15.96 -14.30 11.78
N ALA A 429 15.20 -13.59 12.62
CA ALA A 429 13.74 -13.47 12.44
C ALA A 429 13.39 -12.85 11.09
N TYR A 430 14.12 -11.82 10.65
CA TYR A 430 13.92 -11.20 9.34
C TYR A 430 14.20 -12.17 8.18
N ILE A 431 15.29 -12.94 8.24
CA ILE A 431 15.62 -13.95 7.24
C ILE A 431 14.52 -15.02 7.17
N VAL A 432 14.02 -15.49 8.32
CA VAL A 432 12.91 -16.45 8.37
C VAL A 432 11.64 -15.90 7.71
N VAL A 433 11.31 -14.62 7.95
CA VAL A 433 10.17 -13.96 7.30
C VAL A 433 10.39 -13.84 5.79
N ILE A 434 11.59 -13.48 5.32
CA ILE A 434 11.89 -13.45 3.88
C ILE A 434 11.73 -14.83 3.27
N LEU A 435 12.28 -15.87 3.90
CA LEU A 435 12.17 -17.25 3.41
C LEU A 435 10.70 -17.70 3.39
N MET A 436 9.89 -17.29 4.36
CA MET A 436 8.45 -17.55 4.39
C MET A 436 7.72 -16.81 3.27
N VAL A 437 8.08 -15.56 2.97
CA VAL A 437 7.50 -14.80 1.85
C VAL A 437 7.91 -15.39 0.51
N ILE A 438 9.18 -15.77 0.33
CA ILE A 438 9.66 -16.47 -0.87
C ILE A 438 8.97 -17.82 -1.01
N GLY A 439 8.83 -18.56 0.09
CA GLY A 439 8.10 -19.82 0.12
C GLY A 439 6.63 -19.64 -0.25
N LEU A 440 5.98 -18.57 0.25
CA LEU A 440 4.60 -18.23 -0.09
C LEU A 440 4.46 -17.79 -1.54
N THR A 441 5.37 -16.98 -2.09
CA THR A 441 5.33 -16.59 -3.51
C THR A 441 5.59 -17.77 -4.42
N LEU A 442 6.51 -18.67 -4.06
CA LEU A 442 6.72 -19.94 -4.76
C LEU A 442 5.48 -20.85 -4.64
N HIS A 443 4.82 -20.89 -3.48
CA HIS A 443 3.61 -21.67 -3.29
C HIS A 443 2.43 -21.10 -4.10
N ILE A 444 2.26 -19.78 -4.13
CA ILE A 444 1.26 -19.10 -4.96
C ILE A 444 1.59 -19.30 -6.44
N SER A 445 2.86 -19.19 -6.83
CA SER A 445 3.29 -19.47 -8.21
C SER A 445 3.07 -20.94 -8.58
N ASN A 446 3.30 -21.88 -7.65
CA ASN A 446 3.05 -23.29 -7.89
C ASN A 446 1.56 -23.62 -7.90
N GLN A 447 0.74 -22.97 -7.08
CA GLN A 447 -0.72 -23.08 -7.16
C GLN A 447 -1.25 -22.44 -8.44
N SER A 448 -0.72 -21.29 -8.85
CA SER A 448 -1.00 -20.69 -10.16
C SER A 448 -0.57 -21.62 -11.28
N ASN A 449 0.58 -22.27 -11.17
CA ASN A 449 1.03 -23.27 -12.15
C ASN A 449 0.18 -24.53 -12.06
N GLN A 450 -0.34 -24.97 -10.90
CA GLN A 450 -1.24 -26.11 -10.82
C GLN A 450 -2.66 -25.77 -11.26
N ILE A 451 -3.12 -24.54 -11.10
CA ILE A 451 -4.35 -24.06 -11.72
C ILE A 451 -4.12 -24.00 -13.24
N ASN A 452 -2.99 -23.45 -13.68
CA ASN A 452 -2.60 -23.43 -15.09
C ASN A 452 -2.37 -24.82 -15.65
N ASN A 453 -1.87 -25.78 -14.87
CA ASN A 453 -1.63 -27.18 -15.27
C ASN A 453 -2.88 -28.06 -15.05
N ASN A 454 -3.86 -27.62 -14.26
CA ASN A 454 -5.21 -28.20 -14.25
C ASN A 454 -6.08 -27.57 -15.34
N SER A 455 -5.66 -26.43 -15.91
CA SER A 455 -6.16 -25.88 -17.16
C SER A 455 -5.27 -26.20 -18.37
N ASP A 456 -4.10 -26.80 -18.17
CA ASP A 456 -3.56 -27.78 -19.08
C ASP A 456 -4.48 -28.97 -18.87
N TYR A 457 -5.61 -28.94 -19.57
CA TYR A 457 -6.03 -30.17 -20.21
C TYR A 457 -4.75 -30.75 -20.79
N ASN A 458 -4.35 -31.91 -20.27
CA ASN A 458 -3.32 -32.74 -20.87
C ASN A 458 -3.63 -32.73 -22.38
N TYR A 459 -2.86 -32.00 -23.17
CA TYR A 459 -2.83 -32.12 -24.62
C TYR A 459 -2.08 -33.40 -25.01
N GLU A 460 -2.29 -34.45 -24.22
CA GLU A 460 -1.94 -35.83 -24.46
C GLU A 460 -3.18 -36.70 -24.25
N ASP A 461 -4.37 -36.17 -24.53
CA ASP A 461 -5.50 -37.02 -24.81
C ASP A 461 -5.68 -37.06 -26.32
N ASP A 462 -5.51 -38.26 -26.85
CA ASP A 462 -5.89 -38.76 -28.16
C ASP A 462 -6.70 -37.77 -29.01
N TYR A 463 -6.31 -37.64 -30.28
CA TYR A 463 -7.23 -37.35 -31.39
C TYR A 463 -8.34 -38.44 -31.38
N ASN A 464 -9.22 -38.37 -30.41
CA ASN A 464 -10.26 -39.34 -30.19
C ASN A 464 -11.36 -38.96 -31.17
N SER A 465 -11.56 -39.80 -32.17
CA SER A 465 -12.55 -39.61 -33.24
C SER A 465 -13.98 -39.45 -32.75
N THR A 466 -14.23 -39.54 -31.44
CA THR A 466 -15.52 -39.36 -30.77
C THR A 466 -15.99 -37.90 -30.70
N TYR A 467 -15.07 -36.94 -30.69
CA TYR A 467 -15.38 -35.50 -30.58
C TYR A 467 -15.36 -34.76 -31.93
N ILE A 468 -14.95 -35.44 -33.00
CA ILE A 468 -15.15 -34.98 -34.36
C ILE A 468 -16.62 -35.24 -34.73
N LYS A 469 -17.35 -34.20 -35.08
CA LYS A 469 -18.74 -34.25 -35.51
C LYS A 469 -18.84 -33.87 -36.98
N GLU A 470 -19.80 -34.48 -37.65
CA GLU A 470 -20.21 -34.10 -39.00
C GLU A 470 -21.46 -33.23 -38.85
N MET A 471 -21.32 -31.95 -39.16
CA MET A 471 -22.33 -30.92 -39.01
C MET A 471 -22.61 -30.32 -40.38
N ASN A 472 -23.74 -30.68 -40.98
CA ASN A 472 -24.20 -30.17 -42.27
C ASN A 472 -23.14 -30.19 -43.40
N GLY A 473 -22.52 -31.35 -43.66
CA GLY A 473 -21.49 -31.52 -44.69
C GLY A 473 -20.09 -31.04 -44.29
N ILE A 474 -19.92 -30.54 -43.06
CA ILE A 474 -18.63 -30.09 -42.51
C ILE A 474 -18.20 -31.04 -41.39
N ARG A 475 -16.98 -31.57 -41.47
CA ARG A 475 -16.35 -32.28 -40.36
C ARG A 475 -15.59 -31.28 -39.50
N LEU A 476 -15.85 -31.26 -38.19
CA LEU A 476 -15.09 -30.43 -37.25
C LEU A 476 -15.10 -30.99 -35.83
N TYR A 477 -14.10 -30.59 -35.04
CA TYR A 477 -13.97 -30.92 -33.63
C TYR A 477 -14.92 -30.06 -32.78
N VAL A 478 -15.78 -30.71 -31.99
CA VAL A 478 -16.65 -30.05 -31.03
C VAL A 478 -16.20 -30.41 -29.61
N PRO A 479 -15.82 -29.44 -28.77
CA PRO A 479 -15.38 -29.72 -27.41
C PRO A 479 -16.46 -30.47 -26.60
N SER A 480 -16.05 -31.40 -25.75
CA SER A 480 -16.94 -32.27 -24.96
C SER A 480 -17.93 -31.52 -24.06
N ALA A 481 -17.63 -30.28 -23.70
CA ALA A 481 -18.47 -29.42 -22.88
C ALA A 481 -19.66 -28.79 -23.65
N PHE A 482 -19.75 -28.99 -24.97
CA PHE A 482 -20.81 -28.46 -25.80
C PHE A 482 -21.85 -29.54 -26.11
N THR A 483 -23.11 -29.17 -26.00
CA THR A 483 -24.25 -30.04 -26.27
C THR A 483 -24.99 -29.55 -27.51
N HIS A 484 -25.47 -30.49 -28.32
CA HIS A 484 -26.29 -30.19 -29.48
C HIS A 484 -27.56 -29.43 -29.07
N SER A 485 -27.87 -28.37 -29.81
CA SER A 485 -29.03 -27.51 -29.64
C SER A 485 -29.68 -27.25 -31.01
N SER A 486 -30.84 -26.61 -31.03
CA SER A 486 -31.52 -26.23 -32.27
C SER A 486 -31.75 -24.72 -32.30
N ASN A 487 -31.44 -24.07 -33.42
CA ASN A 487 -31.64 -22.63 -33.64
C ASN A 487 -32.05 -22.39 -35.09
N ASP A 488 -32.91 -21.42 -35.35
CA ASP A 488 -33.40 -21.09 -36.71
C ASP A 488 -32.30 -20.49 -37.61
N ASN A 489 -31.20 -20.01 -37.03
CA ASN A 489 -30.12 -19.34 -37.77
C ASN A 489 -28.99 -20.27 -38.25
N TYR A 490 -28.93 -21.52 -37.76
CA TYR A 490 -27.88 -22.48 -38.10
C TYR A 490 -28.50 -23.85 -38.37
N ASP A 491 -28.00 -24.55 -39.38
CA ASP A 491 -28.49 -25.89 -39.73
C ASP A 491 -28.12 -26.92 -38.64
N ASP A 492 -26.98 -26.72 -37.97
CA ASP A 492 -26.56 -27.49 -36.80
C ASP A 492 -25.79 -26.58 -35.81
N ILE A 493 -26.03 -26.71 -34.51
CA ILE A 493 -25.41 -25.87 -33.48
C ILE A 493 -25.14 -26.62 -32.18
N TYR A 494 -23.95 -26.40 -31.64
CA TYR A 494 -23.54 -26.89 -30.34
C TYR A 494 -23.28 -25.71 -29.41
N VAL A 495 -23.84 -25.75 -28.20
CA VAL A 495 -23.74 -24.67 -27.21
C VAL A 495 -23.19 -25.24 -25.93
N ASN A 496 -22.34 -24.48 -25.24
CA ASN A 496 -21.86 -24.89 -23.92
C ASN A 496 -22.96 -24.77 -22.85
N ASN A 497 -22.83 -25.52 -21.75
CA ASN A 497 -23.85 -25.60 -20.69
C ASN A 497 -24.24 -24.26 -20.03
N VAL A 498 -23.46 -23.19 -20.23
CA VAL A 498 -23.66 -21.87 -19.62
C VAL A 498 -24.06 -20.81 -20.68
N ASN A 499 -24.25 -21.20 -21.94
CA ASN A 499 -24.58 -20.31 -23.07
C ASN A 499 -23.62 -19.12 -23.25
N THR A 500 -22.34 -19.33 -22.95
CA THR A 500 -21.27 -18.33 -23.12
C THR A 500 -20.42 -18.56 -24.37
N ALA A 501 -20.54 -19.71 -25.02
CA ALA A 501 -19.90 -20.01 -26.30
C ALA A 501 -20.75 -21.01 -27.12
N PHE A 502 -20.72 -20.89 -28.44
CA PHE A 502 -21.37 -21.82 -29.37
C PHE A 502 -20.57 -22.01 -30.65
N ILE A 503 -20.73 -23.18 -31.28
CA ILE A 503 -20.26 -23.52 -32.62
C ILE A 503 -21.50 -23.81 -33.47
N GLY A 504 -21.75 -23.01 -34.50
CA GLY A 504 -22.84 -23.20 -35.45
C GLY A 504 -22.31 -23.44 -36.85
N THR A 505 -22.97 -24.31 -37.61
CA THR A 505 -22.69 -24.52 -39.03
C THR A 505 -23.92 -24.26 -39.87
N THR A 506 -23.75 -23.63 -41.02
CA THR A 506 -24.81 -23.50 -42.02
C THR A 506 -24.25 -23.58 -43.43
N SER A 507 -25.09 -24.01 -44.37
CA SER A 507 -24.76 -24.08 -45.79
C SER A 507 -25.78 -23.31 -46.61
N ILE A 508 -25.31 -22.46 -47.53
CA ILE A 508 -26.19 -21.66 -48.40
C ILE A 508 -25.86 -21.99 -49.85
N ASN A 509 -26.84 -22.53 -50.58
CA ASN A 509 -26.71 -22.81 -52.01
C ASN A 509 -27.08 -21.57 -52.83
N PHE A 510 -26.19 -21.14 -53.72
CA PHE A 510 -26.41 -20.01 -54.62
C PHE A 510 -26.52 -20.48 -56.07
N VAL A 511 -27.38 -19.81 -56.84
CA VAL A 511 -27.57 -20.14 -58.27
C VAL A 511 -26.36 -19.75 -59.12
N ASN A 512 -25.61 -18.71 -58.75
CA ASN A 512 -24.45 -18.20 -59.49
C ASN A 512 -23.42 -17.55 -58.53
N ILE A 513 -22.70 -18.35 -57.75
CA ILE A 513 -21.53 -17.86 -56.99
C ILE A 513 -20.28 -18.61 -57.42
N ASN A 514 -19.22 -17.85 -57.75
CA ASN A 514 -17.96 -18.40 -58.24
C ASN A 514 -16.79 -18.10 -57.30
N SER A 515 -16.91 -17.09 -56.44
CA SER A 515 -15.91 -16.76 -55.42
C SER A 515 -16.56 -16.44 -54.07
N LEU A 516 -15.84 -16.72 -52.98
CA LEU A 516 -16.19 -16.26 -51.64
C LEU A 516 -16.14 -14.72 -51.53
N ASP A 517 -15.35 -14.07 -52.38
CA ASP A 517 -15.27 -12.60 -52.43
C ASP A 517 -16.60 -11.94 -52.84
N ASP A 518 -17.51 -12.69 -53.47
CA ASP A 518 -18.84 -12.21 -53.85
C ASP A 518 -19.82 -12.20 -52.65
N TYR A 519 -19.55 -12.96 -51.58
CA TYR A 519 -20.46 -13.12 -50.43
C TYR A 519 -19.91 -12.54 -49.13
N ILE A 520 -18.60 -12.65 -48.88
CA ILE A 520 -17.97 -12.19 -47.64
C ILE A 520 -18.25 -10.71 -47.32
N PRO A 521 -18.23 -9.76 -48.28
CA PRO A 521 -18.55 -8.36 -47.99
C PRO A 521 -19.97 -8.15 -47.46
N ASP A 522 -20.94 -8.90 -47.98
CA ASP A 522 -22.33 -8.83 -47.53
C ASP A 522 -22.47 -9.40 -46.11
N PHE A 523 -21.76 -10.49 -45.80
CA PHE A 523 -21.69 -11.05 -44.45
C PHE A 523 -21.06 -10.09 -43.43
N ILE A 524 -19.95 -9.42 -43.81
CA ILE A 524 -19.32 -8.43 -42.93
C ILE A 524 -20.28 -7.27 -42.67
N THR A 525 -21.03 -6.85 -43.69
CA THR A 525 -22.06 -5.80 -43.55
C THR A 525 -23.16 -6.23 -42.58
N SER A 526 -23.67 -7.46 -42.68
CA SER A 526 -24.69 -7.96 -41.76
C SER A 526 -24.19 -8.09 -40.31
N LYS A 527 -22.91 -8.46 -40.10
CA LYS A 527 -22.30 -8.47 -38.77
C LYS A 527 -22.06 -7.05 -38.23
N SER A 528 -21.75 -6.09 -39.10
CA SER A 528 -21.64 -4.67 -38.72
C SER A 528 -22.97 -4.09 -38.24
N GLU A 529 -24.09 -4.48 -38.84
CA GLU A 529 -25.45 -4.11 -38.36
C GLU A 529 -25.74 -4.66 -36.95
N GLN A 530 -25.07 -5.75 -36.57
CA GLN A 530 -25.12 -6.34 -35.23
C GLN A 530 -24.04 -5.80 -34.28
N ASN A 531 -23.37 -4.68 -34.63
CA ASN A 531 -22.29 -4.06 -33.86
C ASN A 531 -21.00 -4.88 -33.72
N PHE A 532 -20.71 -5.77 -34.67
CA PHE A 532 -19.39 -6.42 -34.77
C PHE A 532 -18.45 -5.62 -35.68
N THR A 533 -17.18 -5.56 -35.31
CA THR A 533 -16.08 -5.09 -36.17
C THR A 533 -15.30 -6.29 -36.67
N CYS A 534 -15.31 -6.54 -37.98
CA CYS A 534 -14.64 -7.70 -38.59
C CYS A 534 -13.34 -7.30 -39.30
N GLN A 535 -12.36 -8.18 -39.25
CA GLN A 535 -11.10 -8.05 -39.99
C GLN A 535 -11.27 -8.52 -41.45
N THR A 536 -10.31 -8.15 -42.31
CA THR A 536 -10.24 -8.67 -43.68
C THR A 536 -10.06 -10.19 -43.70
N PRO A 537 -10.68 -10.91 -44.64
CA PRO A 537 -10.59 -12.37 -44.72
C PRO A 537 -9.15 -12.83 -44.92
N ASN A 538 -8.76 -13.87 -44.18
CA ASN A 538 -7.48 -14.56 -44.34
C ASN A 538 -7.71 -15.93 -44.96
N TYR A 539 -7.20 -16.14 -46.18
CA TYR A 539 -7.37 -17.38 -46.91
C TYR A 539 -6.30 -18.40 -46.51
N GLN A 540 -6.74 -19.61 -46.16
CA GLN A 540 -5.91 -20.72 -45.71
C GLN A 540 -6.34 -22.01 -46.39
N ASN A 541 -5.38 -22.88 -46.72
CA ASN A 541 -5.69 -24.23 -47.19
C ASN A 541 -5.66 -25.18 -45.99
N ILE A 542 -6.80 -25.80 -45.70
CA ILE A 542 -6.99 -26.72 -44.58
C ILE A 542 -7.58 -28.01 -45.14
N ASN A 543 -6.90 -29.14 -44.91
CA ASN A 543 -7.30 -30.47 -45.38
C ASN A 543 -7.60 -30.56 -46.89
N GLY A 544 -6.95 -29.72 -47.71
CA GLY A 544 -7.13 -29.69 -49.17
C GLY A 544 -8.22 -28.75 -49.67
N ASN A 545 -8.98 -28.14 -48.76
CA ASN A 545 -10.05 -27.18 -49.06
C ASN A 545 -9.58 -25.73 -48.79
N SER A 546 -10.06 -24.79 -49.61
CA SER A 546 -9.79 -23.35 -49.40
C SER A 546 -10.78 -22.77 -48.40
N TRP A 547 -10.27 -22.23 -47.30
CA TRP A 547 -11.06 -21.63 -46.22
C TRP A 547 -10.71 -20.16 -46.06
N ALA A 548 -11.72 -19.29 -46.04
CA ALA A 548 -11.57 -17.90 -45.62
C ALA A 548 -11.89 -17.77 -44.13
N LYS A 549 -10.92 -17.33 -43.34
CA LYS A 549 -11.09 -17.07 -41.90
C LYS A 549 -11.32 -15.58 -41.67
N ILE A 550 -12.38 -15.26 -40.92
CA ILE A 550 -12.72 -13.90 -40.50
C ILE A 550 -12.77 -13.85 -38.98
N TYR A 551 -12.15 -12.81 -38.42
CA TYR A 551 -12.20 -12.51 -37.00
C TYR A 551 -13.07 -11.28 -36.76
N CYS A 552 -14.14 -11.42 -35.99
CA CYS A 552 -15.07 -10.36 -35.66
C CYS A 552 -15.14 -10.14 -34.14
N THR A 553 -15.15 -8.88 -33.71
CA THR A 553 -15.20 -8.50 -32.30
C THR A 553 -16.32 -7.50 -32.03
N SER A 554 -17.05 -7.69 -30.93
CA SER A 554 -18.00 -6.72 -30.37
C SER A 554 -17.60 -6.35 -28.93
N SER A 555 -18.39 -5.51 -28.26
CA SER A 555 -18.13 -5.12 -26.87
C SER A 555 -18.26 -6.27 -25.87
N THR A 556 -19.02 -7.32 -26.21
CA THR A 556 -19.33 -8.45 -25.32
C THR A 556 -18.88 -9.80 -25.85
N GLN A 557 -18.70 -9.93 -27.17
CA GLN A 557 -18.47 -11.20 -27.86
C GLN A 557 -17.38 -11.12 -28.91
N ILE A 558 -16.77 -12.27 -29.18
CA ILE A 558 -15.80 -12.47 -30.25
C ILE A 558 -16.22 -13.68 -31.06
N ALA A 559 -16.09 -13.58 -32.38
CA ALA A 559 -16.47 -14.61 -33.33
C ALA A 559 -15.32 -14.92 -34.29
N TYR A 560 -15.04 -16.21 -34.46
CA TYR A 560 -14.19 -16.76 -35.51
C TYR A 560 -15.09 -17.45 -36.52
N VAL A 561 -15.14 -16.91 -37.74
CA VAL A 561 -16.02 -17.42 -38.79
C VAL A 561 -15.19 -17.95 -39.95
N TYR A 562 -15.48 -19.17 -40.38
CA TYR A 562 -14.79 -19.85 -41.48
C TYR A 562 -15.75 -20.08 -42.65
N PHE A 563 -15.30 -19.79 -43.86
CA PHE A 563 -16.08 -19.96 -45.08
C PHE A 563 -15.35 -20.87 -46.05
N SER A 564 -16.07 -21.77 -46.70
CA SER A 564 -15.57 -22.52 -47.86
C SER A 564 -16.64 -22.58 -48.95
N LEU A 565 -16.21 -22.66 -50.21
CA LEU A 565 -17.09 -22.70 -51.38
C LEU A 565 -16.83 -24.00 -52.15
N LYS A 566 -17.89 -24.78 -52.35
CA LYS A 566 -17.88 -26.02 -53.13
C LYS A 566 -19.21 -26.17 -53.86
N ASP A 567 -19.18 -26.44 -55.17
CA ASP A 567 -20.36 -26.66 -56.02
C ASP A 567 -21.46 -25.60 -55.83
N SER A 568 -21.07 -24.32 -55.90
CA SER A 568 -21.95 -23.14 -55.69
C SER A 568 -22.65 -23.08 -54.32
N THR A 569 -22.18 -23.88 -53.34
CA THR A 569 -22.65 -23.87 -51.96
C THR A 569 -21.58 -23.29 -51.04
N VAL A 570 -21.95 -22.27 -50.28
CA VAL A 570 -21.09 -21.65 -49.26
C VAL A 570 -21.34 -22.34 -47.92
N TYR A 571 -20.30 -22.96 -47.39
CA TYR A 571 -20.27 -23.59 -46.07
C TYR A 571 -19.71 -22.59 -45.05
N ILE A 572 -20.42 -22.41 -43.94
CA ILE A 572 -20.10 -21.42 -42.91
C ILE A 572 -19.99 -22.13 -41.57
N VAL A 573 -18.89 -21.88 -40.86
CA VAL A 573 -18.69 -22.29 -39.46
C VAL A 573 -18.52 -21.04 -38.60
N ASP A 574 -19.44 -20.79 -37.67
CA ASP A 574 -19.41 -19.65 -36.75
C ASP A 574 -19.09 -20.15 -35.34
N PHE A 575 -17.89 -19.81 -34.84
CA PHE A 575 -17.51 -20.04 -33.47
C PHE A 575 -17.51 -18.72 -32.69
N THR A 576 -18.54 -18.50 -31.88
CA THR A 576 -18.73 -17.25 -31.13
C THR A 576 -18.68 -17.52 -29.62
N MET A 577 -18.04 -16.62 -28.88
CA MET A 577 -17.90 -16.68 -27.42
C MET A 577 -17.94 -15.31 -26.76
N ASN A 578 -18.28 -15.24 -25.48
CA ASN A 578 -18.19 -14.01 -24.70
C ASN A 578 -16.73 -13.65 -24.37
N ASN A 579 -16.43 -12.36 -24.24
CA ASN A 579 -15.08 -11.85 -23.97
C ASN A 579 -14.47 -12.42 -22.68
N ASP A 580 -15.28 -12.63 -21.65
CA ASP A 580 -14.84 -13.10 -20.33
C ASP A 580 -14.33 -14.55 -20.32
N VAL A 581 -14.70 -15.35 -21.34
CA VAL A 581 -14.32 -16.78 -21.46
C VAL A 581 -13.32 -17.04 -22.57
N MET A 582 -12.78 -16.00 -23.22
CA MET A 582 -11.84 -16.13 -24.34
C MET A 582 -10.62 -16.98 -23.98
N SER A 583 -10.03 -16.76 -22.80
CA SER A 583 -8.84 -17.52 -22.36
C SER A 583 -9.11 -19.02 -22.18
N LEU A 584 -10.36 -19.39 -21.89
CA LEU A 584 -10.76 -20.78 -21.71
C LEU A 584 -10.93 -21.51 -23.05
N TYR A 585 -11.43 -20.81 -24.08
CA TYR A 585 -11.76 -21.43 -25.37
C TYR A 585 -10.75 -21.17 -26.49
N SER A 586 -9.82 -20.25 -26.29
CA SER A 586 -8.76 -19.95 -27.26
C SER A 586 -7.93 -21.17 -27.70
N PRO A 587 -7.62 -22.17 -26.83
CA PRO A 587 -6.89 -23.36 -27.26
C PRO A 587 -7.66 -24.22 -28.28
N TYR A 588 -8.97 -24.36 -28.12
CA TYR A 588 -9.80 -25.20 -29.01
C TYR A 588 -9.92 -24.67 -30.44
N ILE A 589 -9.60 -23.39 -30.67
CA ILE A 589 -9.62 -22.81 -32.02
C ILE A 589 -8.66 -23.57 -32.94
N THR A 590 -7.47 -23.90 -32.45
CA THR A 590 -6.47 -24.63 -33.23
C THR A 590 -6.91 -26.06 -33.55
N ASP A 591 -7.65 -26.71 -32.65
CA ASP A 591 -8.17 -28.06 -32.89
C ASP A 591 -9.33 -28.04 -33.88
N ILE A 592 -10.23 -27.06 -33.76
CA ILE A 592 -11.28 -26.81 -34.76
C ILE A 592 -10.63 -26.61 -36.12
N GLU A 593 -9.65 -25.70 -36.24
CA GLU A 593 -8.94 -25.42 -37.48
C GLU A 593 -8.28 -26.65 -38.10
N LYS A 594 -7.60 -27.49 -37.32
CA LYS A 594 -6.97 -28.71 -37.85
C LYS A 594 -7.99 -29.76 -38.31
N SER A 595 -9.18 -29.76 -37.71
CA SER A 595 -10.23 -30.75 -37.99
C SER A 595 -11.19 -30.35 -39.12
N LEU A 596 -11.21 -29.07 -39.51
CA LEU A 596 -12.11 -28.55 -40.54
C LEU A 596 -11.92 -29.28 -41.87
N ASP A 597 -12.95 -29.94 -42.33
CA ASP A 597 -12.95 -30.61 -43.63
C ASP A 597 -14.34 -30.58 -44.27
N LEU A 598 -14.40 -30.49 -45.59
CA LEU A 598 -15.65 -30.61 -46.34
C LEU A 598 -15.85 -32.08 -46.70
N ILE A 599 -17.00 -32.64 -46.34
CA ILE A 599 -17.36 -34.00 -46.68
C ILE A 599 -18.12 -33.98 -48.01
N ASP A 600 -17.84 -34.98 -48.87
CA ASP A 600 -18.56 -35.20 -50.13
C ASP A 600 -19.99 -35.72 -49.93
#